data_AF-A0A9E3WNW7-F1
#
_entry.id   AF-A0A9E3WNW7-F1
#
_cell.length_a   1.000
_cell.length_b   1.000
_cell.length_c   1.000
_cell.angle_alpha   90.00
_cell.angle_beta   90.00
_cell.angle_gamma   90.00
#
_symmetry.space_group_name_H-M   'P 1'
#
loop_
_entity.id
_entity.type
_entity.pdbx_description
1 polymer ?
#
loop_
_entity_poly.entity_id
_entity_poly.type
_entity_poly.pdbx_seq_one_letter_code
_entity_poly.pdbx_strand_id
1 'polypeptide(L)'
;MSHNPPPHDSPDLGLHELAEPPVQFVLAPPIVRSIADPVVISNDAEDARTGWRRMASRFGGDAASGAISFAVHTILLVILALIAIIDDKGPHGPELVLGPLRETLEEDLNNSQIVLPDVSISHEQQQASKAIPSEVRFPDAPNIESPFAAPTVSVARAQPTDLFRETTVSDLLEATNTPVGGGFEGRTPEQRARLVVARGGTQASEDAVEQGLAWLVEHQRRDGSWHLNHQEGPCEGRCPHPGTVGTSTGATALALLPFLGAGYTHKQGKYKEVVNNGLYYLTGRMIETPHGGDLQEGTMYSQGIATIALCEAYGMTGDEQLKPYAQKAVNFIVRAQHPRGGWRYVPGSPGDTTVTGWQVMALKSAKMSGLYVPSHTTELAKEYLDSVQDSGGVFYGYQRPGKDSGPTAVAILLRMYLGWQRYDSRLVGGFLYLANQGPSTTDMYFNYYATQVLHHFGGSEWDRWNVRMRDFLVARQAPSGHEKGSWYFVDRHGTAGGRLYTTAICTMILEVYYRHMPLYGEDAVEDAF
;
A
#
# COMPACT_ATOMS: atom_id res chain seq x y z
N MET A 1 -87.29 -12.32 -15.83
CA MET A 1 -87.37 -11.68 -14.49
C MET A 1 -85.92 -11.54 -14.03
N SER A 2 -85.20 -10.44 -14.30
CA SER A 2 -85.25 -9.08 -13.72
C SER A 2 -85.28 -9.12 -12.18
N HIS A 3 -84.44 -8.42 -11.39
CA HIS A 3 -83.85 -7.09 -11.53
C HIS A 3 -82.54 -6.92 -10.71
N ASN A 4 -81.66 -6.03 -11.19
CA ASN A 4 -80.57 -5.30 -10.49
C ASN A 4 -81.13 -4.20 -9.54
N PRO A 5 -80.38 -3.68 -8.53
CA PRO A 5 -79.50 -2.48 -8.69
C PRO A 5 -78.32 -2.39 -7.66
N PRO A 6 -77.58 -1.26 -7.49
CA PRO A 6 -76.85 -0.37 -8.43
C PRO A 6 -75.33 -0.18 -8.05
N PRO A 7 -74.53 0.58 -8.84
CA PRO A 7 -73.07 0.75 -8.68
C PRO A 7 -72.66 2.06 -7.96
N HIS A 8 -71.41 2.13 -7.50
CA HIS A 8 -70.77 3.35 -6.98
C HIS A 8 -69.56 3.76 -7.85
N ASP A 9 -69.63 5.01 -8.34
CA ASP A 9 -68.58 5.87 -8.94
C ASP A 9 -67.41 6.10 -7.94
N SER A 10 -66.13 6.38 -8.25
CA SER A 10 -65.39 7.16 -9.27
C SER A 10 -63.88 7.12 -8.88
N PRO A 11 -62.91 7.81 -9.52
CA PRO A 11 -62.71 8.10 -10.95
C PRO A 11 -61.31 7.69 -11.47
N ASP A 12 -61.26 7.56 -12.79
CA ASP A 12 -60.09 7.39 -13.65
C ASP A 12 -59.33 8.73 -13.79
N LEU A 13 -58.01 8.74 -13.58
CA LEU A 13 -57.14 9.88 -13.87
C LEU A 13 -56.19 9.48 -15.00
N GLY A 14 -56.60 9.81 -16.22
CA GLY A 14 -55.75 9.77 -17.41
C GLY A 14 -54.64 10.81 -17.32
N LEU A 15 -53.40 10.36 -17.46
CA LEU A 15 -52.25 11.23 -17.66
C LEU A 15 -52.21 11.65 -19.13
N HIS A 16 -52.60 12.90 -19.37
CA HIS A 16 -52.39 13.59 -20.63
C HIS A 16 -50.90 13.89 -20.81
N GLU A 17 -50.38 13.35 -21.91
CA GLU A 17 -49.09 13.65 -22.53
C GLU A 17 -49.03 15.13 -22.94
N LEU A 18 -48.24 15.94 -22.23
CA LEU A 18 -47.93 17.32 -22.62
C LEU A 18 -46.50 17.35 -23.16
N ALA A 19 -46.41 17.44 -24.48
CA ALA A 19 -45.19 17.73 -25.21
C ALA A 19 -44.80 19.20 -25.01
N GLU A 20 -43.61 19.46 -24.44
CA GLU A 20 -43.01 20.79 -24.41
C GLU A 20 -42.15 21.04 -25.68
N PRO A 21 -42.20 22.26 -26.27
CA PRO A 21 -41.49 22.61 -27.49
C PRO A 21 -40.02 23.00 -27.26
N PRO A 22 -39.17 22.99 -28.32
CA PRO A 22 -37.72 23.17 -28.18
C PRO A 22 -37.32 24.62 -27.93
N VAL A 23 -36.43 24.83 -26.96
CA VAL A 23 -35.79 26.13 -26.68
C VAL A 23 -34.69 26.39 -27.73
N GLN A 24 -34.90 27.41 -28.57
CA GLN A 24 -33.89 27.95 -29.49
C GLN A 24 -32.88 28.82 -28.73
N PHE A 25 -31.60 28.50 -28.82
CA PHE A 25 -30.51 29.40 -28.41
C PHE A 25 -30.25 30.44 -29.51
N VAL A 26 -30.58 31.70 -29.22
CA VAL A 26 -30.23 32.86 -30.06
C VAL A 26 -28.82 33.31 -29.68
N LEU A 27 -27.88 33.22 -30.62
CA LEU A 27 -26.52 33.76 -30.50
C LEU A 27 -26.52 35.27 -30.73
N ALA A 28 -26.03 36.04 -29.76
CA ALA A 28 -25.72 37.46 -29.93
C ALA A 28 -24.31 37.62 -30.56
N PRO A 29 -24.10 38.56 -31.51
CA PRO A 29 -22.79 38.76 -32.15
C PRO A 29 -21.82 39.57 -31.28
N PRO A 30 -20.49 39.42 -31.46
CA PRO A 30 -19.51 40.15 -30.67
C PRO A 30 -19.39 41.61 -31.10
N ILE A 31 -19.34 42.50 -30.10
CA ILE A 31 -19.04 43.92 -30.28
C ILE A 31 -17.54 44.07 -30.54
N VAL A 32 -17.18 44.45 -31.77
CA VAL A 32 -15.84 44.90 -32.14
C VAL A 32 -15.72 46.38 -31.80
N ARG A 33 -14.75 46.77 -30.98
CA ARG A 33 -14.27 48.17 -30.90
C ARG A 33 -12.80 48.24 -31.30
N SER A 34 -12.60 48.73 -32.51
CA SER A 34 -11.35 49.25 -33.06
C SER A 34 -11.05 50.61 -32.46
N ILE A 35 -9.86 50.80 -31.88
CA ILE A 35 -9.15 52.09 -31.91
C ILE A 35 -7.66 51.80 -32.07
N ALA A 36 -7.15 52.13 -33.26
CA ALA A 36 -5.74 52.41 -33.51
C ALA A 36 -5.56 53.92 -33.48
N ASP A 37 -4.46 54.40 -32.87
CA ASP A 37 -3.69 55.53 -33.37
C ASP A 37 -2.25 55.45 -32.81
N PRO A 38 -1.22 55.82 -33.59
CA PRO A 38 0.18 55.60 -33.25
C PRO A 38 0.77 56.78 -32.44
N VAL A 39 1.53 56.48 -31.38
CA VAL A 39 2.35 57.49 -30.70
C VAL A 39 3.75 57.51 -31.30
N VAL A 40 4.12 58.71 -31.75
CA VAL A 40 5.39 59.11 -32.35
C VAL A 40 6.54 59.00 -31.32
N ILE A 41 7.63 58.36 -31.70
CA ILE A 41 8.90 58.38 -30.96
C ILE A 41 9.61 59.70 -31.27
N SER A 42 9.79 60.56 -30.27
CA SER A 42 10.72 61.69 -30.34
C SER A 42 12.07 61.30 -29.72
N ASN A 43 13.15 61.61 -30.44
CA ASN A 43 14.52 61.43 -29.99
C ASN A 43 14.94 62.66 -29.18
N ASP A 44 15.00 62.56 -27.85
CA ASP A 44 15.71 63.53 -27.02
C ASP A 44 16.62 62.78 -26.03
N ALA A 45 17.75 62.31 -26.56
CA ALA A 45 18.82 61.67 -25.81
C ALA A 45 19.93 62.69 -25.50
N GLU A 46 19.63 63.79 -24.80
CA GLU A 46 20.69 64.71 -24.33
C GLU A 46 20.52 65.30 -22.92
N ASP A 47 19.37 65.12 -22.25
CA ASP A 47 19.13 65.76 -20.93
C ASP A 47 19.37 64.86 -19.69
N ALA A 48 19.71 63.59 -19.85
CA ALA A 48 19.91 62.67 -18.72
C ALA A 48 21.34 62.68 -18.12
N ARG A 49 22.32 63.35 -18.77
CA ARG A 49 23.74 63.28 -18.36
C ARG A 49 24.15 64.31 -17.30
N THR A 50 23.32 65.30 -16.99
CA THR A 50 23.66 66.41 -16.08
C THR A 50 23.03 66.29 -14.68
N GLY A 51 22.00 65.46 -14.50
CA GLY A 51 21.32 65.26 -13.21
C GLY A 51 22.12 64.43 -12.19
N TRP A 52 22.78 63.35 -12.64
CA TRP A 52 23.42 62.39 -11.73
C TRP A 52 24.67 62.95 -11.01
N ARG A 53 25.42 63.85 -11.68
CA ARG A 53 26.61 64.49 -11.10
C ARG A 53 26.30 65.47 -9.97
N ARG A 54 25.08 66.02 -9.91
CA ARG A 54 24.65 66.92 -8.81
C ARG A 54 24.14 66.19 -7.59
N MET A 55 23.70 64.94 -7.74
CA MET A 55 23.16 64.13 -6.66
C MET A 55 24.28 63.38 -5.90
N ALA A 56 25.39 63.07 -6.58
CA ALA A 56 26.53 62.35 -6.00
C ALA A 56 27.44 63.17 -5.07
N SER A 57 27.27 64.50 -4.96
CA SER A 57 28.08 65.36 -4.09
C SER A 57 27.48 65.61 -2.70
N ARG A 58 26.32 65.01 -2.38
CA ARG A 58 25.59 65.28 -1.12
C ARG A 58 25.52 64.12 -0.12
N PHE A 59 26.06 62.94 -0.43
CA PHE A 59 26.03 61.81 0.49
C PHE A 59 27.41 61.15 0.59
N GLY A 60 27.97 61.12 1.81
CA GLY A 60 29.25 60.50 2.14
C GLY A 60 29.27 58.99 1.91
N GLY A 61 30.45 58.47 1.59
CA GLY A 61 30.70 57.20 0.89
C GLY A 61 30.19 55.90 1.51
N ASP A 62 29.78 55.87 2.78
CA ASP A 62 29.44 54.60 3.44
C ASP A 62 27.93 54.30 3.51
N ALA A 63 27.06 55.31 3.32
CA ALA A 63 25.61 55.11 3.22
C ALA A 63 25.13 54.84 1.79
N ALA A 64 25.96 55.13 0.78
CA ALA A 64 25.61 54.97 -0.63
C ALA A 64 25.75 53.52 -1.12
N SER A 65 26.70 52.75 -0.58
CA SER A 65 26.95 51.36 -1.00
C SER A 65 25.82 50.41 -0.60
N GLY A 66 25.22 50.60 0.58
CA GLY A 66 24.06 49.82 1.05
C GLY A 66 22.79 50.09 0.23
N ALA A 67 22.53 51.36 -0.10
CA ALA A 67 21.38 51.74 -0.91
C ALA A 67 21.49 51.25 -2.37
N ILE A 68 22.70 51.30 -2.94
CA ILE A 68 22.98 50.78 -4.28
C ILE A 68 22.85 49.25 -4.29
N SER A 69 23.42 48.56 -3.30
CA SER A 69 23.29 47.10 -3.18
C SER A 69 21.83 46.67 -3.03
N PHE A 70 21.04 47.37 -2.19
CA PHE A 70 19.62 47.11 -2.03
C PHE A 70 18.86 47.33 -3.35
N ALA A 71 19.09 48.44 -4.04
CA ALA A 71 18.44 48.72 -5.32
C ALA A 71 18.78 47.68 -6.40
N VAL A 72 20.03 47.23 -6.48
CA VAL A 72 20.46 46.19 -7.42
C VAL A 72 19.81 44.85 -7.10
N HIS A 73 19.74 44.45 -5.83
CA HIS A 73 19.09 43.20 -5.44
C HIS A 73 17.57 43.25 -5.63
N THR A 74 16.92 44.39 -5.36
CA THR A 74 15.49 44.56 -5.63
C THR A 74 15.19 44.48 -7.13
N ILE A 75 16.01 45.10 -7.97
CA ILE A 75 15.87 45.01 -9.44
C ILE A 75 16.09 43.57 -9.91
N LEU A 76 17.10 42.86 -9.37
CA LEU A 76 17.36 41.47 -9.70
C LEU A 76 16.18 40.56 -9.33
N LEU A 77 15.57 40.76 -8.16
CA LEU A 77 14.40 40.00 -7.71
C LEU A 77 13.16 40.30 -8.57
N VAL A 78 12.97 41.54 -9.01
CA VAL A 78 11.89 41.91 -9.95
C VAL A 78 12.13 41.28 -11.32
N ILE A 79 13.37 41.26 -11.81
CA ILE A 79 13.72 40.59 -13.07
C ILE A 79 13.50 39.08 -12.97
N LEU A 80 13.91 38.44 -11.87
CA LEU A 80 13.67 37.02 -11.64
C LEU A 80 12.17 36.70 -11.53
N ALA A 81 11.39 37.55 -10.86
CA ALA A 81 9.93 37.42 -10.80
C ALA A 81 9.28 37.58 -12.18
N LEU A 82 9.77 38.51 -13.01
CA LEU A 82 9.29 38.69 -14.38
C LEU A 82 9.69 37.54 -15.30
N ILE A 83 10.89 36.97 -15.15
CA ILE A 83 11.32 35.77 -15.88
C ILE A 83 10.46 34.57 -15.48
N ALA A 84 10.16 34.40 -14.18
CA ALA A 84 9.25 33.35 -13.70
C ALA A 84 7.81 33.51 -14.24
N ILE A 85 7.37 34.74 -14.56
CA ILE A 85 6.08 35.03 -15.19
C ILE A 85 6.14 34.84 -16.73
N ILE A 86 7.31 35.00 -17.36
CA ILE A 86 7.50 34.85 -18.80
C ILE A 86 7.71 33.38 -19.21
N ASP A 87 8.27 32.53 -18.34
CA ASP A 87 8.46 31.09 -18.59
C ASP A 87 7.14 30.29 -18.57
N ASP A 88 6.02 30.93 -18.17
CA ASP A 88 4.66 30.37 -18.17
C ASP A 88 3.96 30.50 -19.54
N LYS A 89 4.69 30.87 -20.61
CA LYS A 89 4.15 31.04 -21.98
C LYS A 89 4.94 30.30 -23.04
N GLY A 90 4.96 28.96 -22.94
CA GLY A 90 5.16 28.05 -24.07
C GLY A 90 3.81 27.69 -24.75
N PRO A 91 3.78 27.24 -26.02
CA PRO A 91 2.58 27.24 -26.85
C PRO A 91 1.49 26.27 -26.34
N HIS A 92 0.27 26.82 -26.17
CA HIS A 92 -0.94 26.11 -25.75
C HIS A 92 -1.38 25.05 -26.77
N GLY A 93 -1.38 23.78 -26.35
CA GLY A 93 -2.41 22.81 -26.77
C GLY A 93 -3.72 23.13 -26.06
N PRO A 94 -4.88 22.57 -26.49
CA PRO A 94 -6.18 23.00 -26.00
C PRO A 94 -6.31 22.80 -24.49
N GLU A 95 -6.48 23.92 -23.78
CA GLU A 95 -6.58 24.03 -22.33
C GLU A 95 -8.02 23.74 -21.89
N LEU A 96 -8.20 22.66 -21.13
CA LEU A 96 -9.44 22.31 -20.46
C LEU A 96 -9.57 23.18 -19.20
N VAL A 97 -10.54 24.09 -19.18
CA VAL A 97 -10.84 24.93 -18.01
C VAL A 97 -11.40 24.06 -16.88
N LEU A 98 -10.61 23.81 -15.84
CA LEU A 98 -11.08 23.24 -14.57
C LEU A 98 -11.34 24.40 -13.60
N GLY A 99 -12.64 24.69 -13.38
CA GLY A 99 -13.11 25.41 -12.20
C GLY A 99 -12.80 24.65 -10.90
N PRO A 100 -13.07 25.21 -9.71
CA PRO A 100 -12.58 24.69 -8.44
C PRO A 100 -13.21 23.33 -8.10
N LEU A 101 -12.60 22.26 -8.61
CA LEU A 101 -12.97 20.87 -8.37
C LEU A 101 -12.30 20.35 -7.10
N ARG A 102 -12.41 21.11 -5.99
CA ARG A 102 -11.85 20.68 -4.70
C ARG A 102 -12.92 20.40 -3.64
N GLU A 103 -14.15 20.89 -3.82
CA GLU A 103 -15.27 20.54 -2.93
C GLU A 103 -16.23 19.51 -3.54
N THR A 104 -16.28 19.34 -4.87
CA THR A 104 -17.20 18.38 -5.51
C THR A 104 -16.69 16.94 -5.55
N LEU A 105 -15.38 16.70 -5.51
CA LEU A 105 -14.82 15.34 -5.48
C LEU A 105 -15.02 14.62 -4.14
N GLU A 106 -15.25 15.36 -3.05
CA GLU A 106 -15.53 14.78 -1.73
C GLU A 106 -17.02 14.42 -1.53
N GLU A 107 -17.93 15.05 -2.27
CA GLU A 107 -19.37 14.71 -2.26
C GLU A 107 -19.76 13.65 -3.30
N ASP A 108 -19.17 13.66 -4.51
CA ASP A 108 -19.57 12.74 -5.60
C ASP A 108 -19.17 11.28 -5.36
N LEU A 109 -18.14 11.02 -4.54
CA LEU A 109 -17.77 9.65 -4.12
C LEU A 109 -18.72 9.07 -3.05
N ASN A 110 -19.52 9.91 -2.40
CA ASN A 110 -20.45 9.48 -1.35
C ASN A 110 -21.88 9.25 -1.86
N ASN A 111 -22.22 9.64 -3.09
CA ASN A 111 -23.60 9.54 -3.55
C ASN A 111 -23.72 9.34 -5.06
N SER A 112 -23.52 8.12 -5.55
CA SER A 112 -23.96 7.77 -6.91
C SER A 112 -24.29 6.28 -7.04
N GLN A 113 -25.58 5.96 -6.87
CA GLN A 113 -26.19 4.78 -7.51
C GLN A 113 -26.28 5.08 -9.01
N ILE A 114 -25.56 4.31 -9.84
CA ILE A 114 -25.69 4.40 -11.29
C ILE A 114 -26.40 3.15 -11.79
N VAL A 115 -27.59 3.37 -12.34
CA VAL A 115 -28.36 2.42 -13.15
C VAL A 115 -27.71 2.37 -14.54
N LEU A 116 -27.33 1.17 -15.00
CA LEU A 116 -26.80 0.94 -16.34
C LEU A 116 -27.93 0.68 -17.34
N PRO A 117 -27.95 1.31 -18.53
CA PRO A 117 -28.79 0.88 -19.64
C PRO A 117 -28.07 -0.19 -20.49
N ASP A 118 -28.87 -1.17 -20.94
CA ASP A 118 -28.52 -2.28 -21.81
C ASP A 118 -27.99 -1.82 -23.17
N VAL A 119 -26.85 -2.37 -23.62
CA VAL A 119 -26.44 -2.32 -25.03
C VAL A 119 -25.87 -3.67 -25.47
N SER A 120 -26.47 -4.19 -26.52
CA SER A 120 -26.29 -5.49 -27.16
C SER A 120 -25.02 -5.59 -28.02
N ILE A 121 -24.49 -6.82 -28.07
CA ILE A 121 -23.28 -7.24 -28.78
C ILE A 121 -23.58 -7.56 -30.25
N SER A 122 -22.64 -7.27 -31.16
CA SER A 122 -22.51 -7.98 -32.44
C SER A 122 -21.06 -8.45 -32.66
N HIS A 123 -20.92 -9.76 -32.88
CA HIS A 123 -19.71 -10.50 -33.23
C HIS A 123 -19.29 -10.30 -34.68
N GLU A 124 -17.98 -10.38 -34.97
CA GLU A 124 -17.49 -11.00 -36.21
C GLU A 124 -16.07 -11.60 -36.05
N GLN A 125 -15.88 -12.78 -36.66
CA GLN A 125 -14.77 -13.72 -36.54
C GLN A 125 -13.57 -13.38 -37.45
N GLN A 126 -12.34 -13.86 -37.13
CA GLN A 126 -11.56 -14.74 -38.04
C GLN A 126 -10.25 -15.32 -37.45
N GLN A 127 -10.29 -16.64 -37.24
CA GLN A 127 -9.32 -17.71 -37.53
C GLN A 127 -7.89 -17.40 -38.10
N ALA A 128 -6.85 -17.98 -37.47
CA ALA A 128 -6.10 -19.19 -37.92
C ALA A 128 -4.54 -19.17 -37.84
N SER A 129 -4.03 -20.26 -37.24
CA SER A 129 -2.74 -20.98 -37.48
C SER A 129 -1.45 -20.36 -36.88
N LYS A 130 -0.42 -21.08 -36.41
CA LYS A 130 0.12 -22.42 -36.74
C LYS A 130 1.11 -22.86 -35.63
N ALA A 131 1.26 -24.16 -35.39
CA ALA A 131 2.24 -24.76 -34.47
C ALA A 131 3.62 -25.00 -35.13
N ILE A 132 4.71 -24.87 -34.35
CA ILE A 132 6.06 -25.43 -34.64
C ILE A 132 6.69 -25.92 -33.31
N PRO A 133 7.38 -27.07 -33.25
CA PRO A 133 7.81 -27.71 -32.00
C PRO A 133 9.31 -27.55 -31.62
N SER A 134 9.54 -27.87 -30.34
CA SER A 134 10.69 -28.58 -29.70
C SER A 134 12.02 -27.89 -29.34
N GLU A 135 12.36 -28.14 -28.06
CA GLU A 135 13.68 -28.35 -27.43
C GLU A 135 14.73 -27.23 -27.41
N VAL A 136 14.93 -26.67 -26.21
CA VAL A 136 16.18 -25.99 -25.82
C VAL A 136 16.85 -26.83 -24.74
N ARG A 137 18.01 -27.39 -25.08
CA ARG A 137 18.90 -28.15 -24.21
C ARG A 137 19.92 -27.17 -23.60
N PHE A 138 20.01 -27.12 -22.28
CA PHE A 138 21.03 -26.35 -21.57
C PHE A 138 22.36 -27.12 -21.52
N PRO A 139 23.52 -26.45 -21.63
CA PRO A 139 24.83 -27.08 -21.44
C PRO A 139 25.13 -27.28 -19.94
N ASP A 140 25.69 -28.45 -19.59
CA ASP A 140 26.12 -28.79 -18.24
C ASP A 140 27.28 -27.89 -17.77
N ALA A 141 27.20 -27.44 -16.51
CA ALA A 141 28.26 -26.68 -15.85
C ALA A 141 29.42 -27.60 -15.40
N PRO A 142 30.69 -27.18 -15.50
CA PRO A 142 31.83 -27.99 -15.11
C PRO A 142 31.95 -28.16 -13.60
N ASN A 143 32.23 -29.40 -13.20
CA ASN A 143 32.56 -29.83 -11.84
C ASN A 143 33.91 -29.24 -11.41
N ILE A 144 33.94 -28.42 -10.35
CA ILE A 144 35.18 -27.98 -9.71
C ILE A 144 35.23 -28.60 -8.32
N GLU A 145 36.11 -29.58 -8.18
CA GLU A 145 36.47 -30.23 -6.93
C GLU A 145 37.16 -29.25 -5.97
N SER A 146 36.79 -29.34 -4.69
CA SER A 146 37.41 -28.65 -3.57
C SER A 146 38.73 -29.34 -3.18
N PRO A 147 39.79 -28.56 -2.93
CA PRO A 147 40.83 -28.98 -2.02
C PRO A 147 40.95 -27.96 -0.88
N PHE A 148 40.89 -28.40 0.37
CA PHE A 148 42.00 -28.29 1.33
C PHE A 148 41.53 -28.59 2.76
N ALA A 149 42.24 -29.55 3.35
CA ALA A 149 42.08 -30.07 4.70
C ALA A 149 42.60 -29.08 5.77
N ALA A 150 42.04 -29.22 6.97
CA ALA A 150 42.43 -28.52 8.18
C ALA A 150 43.84 -28.89 8.69
N PRO A 151 44.44 -28.04 9.55
CA PRO A 151 45.30 -28.51 10.61
C PRO A 151 44.71 -28.20 11.99
N THR A 152 44.76 -29.22 12.86
CA THR A 152 44.47 -29.19 14.28
C THR A 152 45.66 -28.60 15.04
N VAL A 153 45.44 -27.69 15.99
CA VAL A 153 46.42 -27.39 17.06
C VAL A 153 45.65 -27.22 18.37
N SER A 154 45.98 -28.06 19.35
CA SER A 154 45.57 -27.91 20.75
C SER A 154 46.62 -27.12 21.52
N VAL A 155 46.22 -26.12 22.31
CA VAL A 155 47.01 -25.65 23.45
C VAL A 155 46.06 -25.36 24.62
N ALA A 156 46.41 -25.88 25.79
CA ALA A 156 45.63 -25.82 27.01
C ALA A 156 45.84 -24.52 27.82
N ARG A 157 44.71 -24.00 28.33
CA ARG A 157 44.44 -23.42 29.66
C ARG A 157 45.27 -22.22 30.16
N ALA A 158 44.60 -21.05 30.23
CA ALA A 158 44.66 -20.13 31.36
C ALA A 158 43.30 -19.40 31.48
N GLN A 159 42.73 -19.35 32.68
CA GLN A 159 41.52 -18.58 33.00
C GLN A 159 41.92 -17.16 33.42
N PRO A 160 41.27 -16.12 32.88
CA PRO A 160 41.11 -14.87 33.61
C PRO A 160 39.64 -14.41 33.63
N THR A 161 39.07 -14.46 34.83
CA THR A 161 38.14 -13.48 35.44
C THR A 161 36.95 -12.98 34.62
N ASP A 162 35.76 -13.38 35.08
CA ASP A 162 34.45 -12.77 34.84
C ASP A 162 34.45 -11.24 34.97
N LEU A 163 34.59 -10.54 33.86
CA LEU A 163 34.10 -9.19 33.62
C LEU A 163 34.05 -9.06 32.10
N PHE A 164 32.92 -8.59 31.55
CA PHE A 164 32.56 -8.63 30.12
C PHE A 164 31.88 -9.93 29.66
N ARG A 165 30.68 -10.19 30.19
CA ARG A 165 29.67 -10.91 29.40
C ARG A 165 29.32 -10.01 28.22
N GLU A 166 29.60 -10.46 26.99
CA GLU A 166 29.07 -9.83 25.79
C GLU A 166 27.54 -9.88 25.89
N THR A 167 26.92 -8.71 26.01
CA THR A 167 25.47 -8.58 25.97
C THR A 167 24.99 -9.05 24.60
N THR A 168 24.27 -10.16 24.57
CA THR A 168 23.68 -10.67 23.33
C THR A 168 22.51 -9.77 22.90
N VAL A 169 22.12 -9.86 21.63
CA VAL A 169 20.91 -9.17 21.14
C VAL A 169 19.66 -9.63 21.93
N SER A 170 19.64 -10.89 22.38
CA SER A 170 18.61 -11.43 23.28
C SER A 170 18.62 -10.75 24.65
N ASP A 171 19.79 -10.53 25.27
CA ASP A 171 19.90 -9.81 26.55
C ASP A 171 19.44 -8.33 26.43
N LEU A 172 19.63 -7.70 25.26
CA LEU A 172 19.13 -6.34 24.97
C LEU A 172 17.62 -6.31 24.68
N LEU A 173 17.07 -7.39 24.12
CA LEU A 173 15.63 -7.53 23.86
C LEU A 173 14.86 -7.79 25.15
N GLU A 174 15.38 -8.64 26.06
CA GLU A 174 14.85 -8.85 27.42
C GLU A 174 14.75 -7.54 28.21
N ALA A 175 15.74 -6.65 28.07
CA ALA A 175 15.75 -5.35 28.75
C ALA A 175 14.65 -4.38 28.28
N THR A 176 13.92 -4.68 27.20
CA THR A 176 12.89 -3.78 26.63
C THR A 176 11.44 -4.16 26.93
N ASN A 177 11.15 -5.27 27.62
CA ASN A 177 9.78 -5.76 27.85
C ASN A 177 8.89 -5.76 26.56
N THR A 178 9.50 -5.84 25.37
CA THR A 178 8.77 -5.86 24.10
C THR A 178 8.26 -7.28 23.88
N PRO A 179 6.98 -7.51 23.54
CA PRO A 179 6.48 -8.84 23.20
C PRO A 179 7.34 -9.51 22.11
N VAL A 180 7.95 -10.65 22.43
CA VAL A 180 8.98 -11.34 21.61
C VAL A 180 8.37 -12.32 20.59
N GLY A 181 7.07 -12.62 20.69
CA GLY A 181 6.37 -13.47 19.72
C GLY A 181 6.30 -12.90 18.30
N GLY A 182 5.97 -13.78 17.35
CA GLY A 182 5.62 -13.40 15.98
C GLY A 182 6.61 -13.80 14.90
N GLY A 183 7.50 -14.79 15.11
CA GLY A 183 8.47 -15.22 14.10
C GLY A 183 7.87 -16.05 12.96
N PHE A 184 8.73 -16.74 12.21
CA PHE A 184 8.36 -17.53 11.03
C PHE A 184 8.12 -19.03 11.32
N GLU A 185 8.32 -19.46 12.56
CA GLU A 185 8.26 -20.84 13.05
C GLU A 185 6.93 -21.56 12.74
N GLY A 186 5.82 -20.82 12.75
CA GLY A 186 4.50 -21.36 12.44
C GLY A 186 4.33 -21.81 10.99
N ARG A 187 5.23 -21.39 10.09
CA ARG A 187 5.07 -21.55 8.64
C ARG A 187 5.75 -22.83 8.09
N THR A 188 6.20 -23.74 8.94
CA THR A 188 6.57 -25.10 8.50
C THR A 188 5.32 -25.95 8.26
N PRO A 189 5.33 -26.95 7.36
CA PRO A 189 4.15 -27.79 7.11
C PRO A 189 3.58 -28.42 8.38
N GLU A 190 4.45 -28.88 9.28
CA GLU A 190 4.08 -29.52 10.53
C GLU A 190 3.44 -28.53 11.51
N GLN A 191 4.05 -27.35 11.69
CA GLN A 191 3.49 -26.33 12.59
C GLN A 191 2.22 -25.72 12.00
N ARG A 192 2.15 -25.47 10.70
CA ARG A 192 0.94 -24.99 10.03
C ARG A 192 -0.23 -25.93 10.31
N ALA A 193 -0.06 -27.23 10.07
CA ALA A 193 -1.10 -28.22 10.32
C ALA A 193 -1.55 -28.25 11.80
N ARG A 194 -0.60 -28.15 12.75
CA ARG A 194 -0.90 -28.09 14.19
C ARG A 194 -1.65 -26.82 14.57
N LEU A 195 -1.16 -25.67 14.14
CA LEU A 195 -1.64 -24.34 14.56
C LEU A 195 -3.01 -24.02 13.98
N VAL A 196 -3.31 -24.46 12.77
CA VAL A 196 -4.66 -24.36 12.18
C VAL A 196 -5.68 -25.00 13.12
N VAL A 197 -5.46 -26.25 13.53
CA VAL A 197 -6.39 -26.96 14.42
C VAL A 197 -6.44 -26.28 15.79
N ALA A 198 -5.28 -25.93 16.35
CA ALA A 198 -5.19 -25.36 17.69
C ALA A 198 -5.85 -23.98 17.81
N ARG A 199 -5.88 -23.19 16.74
CA ARG A 199 -6.32 -21.78 16.77
C ARG A 199 -7.64 -21.54 16.04
N GLY A 200 -8.36 -22.62 15.72
CA GLY A 200 -9.72 -22.55 15.21
C GLY A 200 -9.83 -22.41 13.69
N GLY A 201 -8.78 -22.73 12.93
CA GLY A 201 -8.90 -23.03 11.51
C GLY A 201 -9.61 -24.36 11.27
N THR A 202 -10.02 -24.61 10.03
CA THR A 202 -10.68 -25.85 9.61
C THR A 202 -10.01 -26.41 8.36
N GLN A 203 -10.27 -27.68 8.05
CA GLN A 203 -9.82 -28.24 6.77
C GLN A 203 -10.36 -27.43 5.58
N ALA A 204 -11.62 -26.98 5.66
CA ALA A 204 -12.22 -26.15 4.62
C ALA A 204 -11.53 -24.79 4.46
N SER A 205 -11.04 -24.16 5.54
CA SER A 205 -10.26 -22.93 5.42
C SER A 205 -8.87 -23.17 4.84
N GLU A 206 -8.22 -24.28 5.17
CA GLU A 206 -6.93 -24.65 4.55
C GLU A 206 -7.08 -25.01 3.08
N ASP A 207 -8.12 -25.74 2.72
CA ASP A 207 -8.45 -26.02 1.32
C ASP A 207 -8.75 -24.73 0.56
N ALA A 208 -9.37 -23.74 1.21
CA ALA A 208 -9.61 -22.43 0.62
C ALA A 208 -8.28 -21.67 0.41
N VAL A 209 -7.34 -21.70 1.36
CA VAL A 209 -6.00 -21.13 1.19
C VAL A 209 -5.31 -21.76 -0.03
N GLU A 210 -5.24 -23.09 -0.10
CA GLU A 210 -4.57 -23.78 -1.21
C GLU A 210 -5.22 -23.51 -2.57
N GLN A 211 -6.55 -23.36 -2.62
CA GLN A 211 -7.26 -22.95 -3.84
C GLN A 211 -6.96 -21.49 -4.23
N GLY A 212 -6.82 -20.58 -3.26
CA GLY A 212 -6.39 -19.20 -3.51
C GLY A 212 -4.97 -19.13 -4.07
N LEU A 213 -4.05 -19.91 -3.50
CA LEU A 213 -2.68 -20.04 -4.03
C LEU A 213 -2.67 -20.61 -5.44
N ALA A 214 -3.44 -21.68 -5.70
CA ALA A 214 -3.56 -22.25 -7.04
C ALA A 214 -4.09 -21.22 -8.05
N TRP A 215 -5.09 -20.41 -7.68
CA TRP A 215 -5.56 -19.32 -8.52
C TRP A 215 -4.46 -18.30 -8.81
N LEU A 216 -3.67 -17.90 -7.81
CA LEU A 216 -2.54 -16.98 -8.01
C LEU A 216 -1.48 -17.56 -8.96
N VAL A 217 -1.17 -18.86 -8.90
CA VAL A 217 -0.25 -19.51 -9.84
C VAL A 217 -0.71 -19.33 -11.29
N GLU A 218 -1.99 -19.58 -11.55
CA GLU A 218 -2.58 -19.46 -12.90
C GLU A 218 -2.60 -18.02 -13.44
N HIS A 219 -2.32 -17.02 -12.58
CA HIS A 219 -2.27 -15.60 -12.95
C HIS A 219 -0.85 -15.03 -12.93
N GLN A 220 0.19 -15.84 -12.67
CA GLN A 220 1.58 -15.39 -12.78
C GLN A 220 2.00 -15.26 -14.25
N ARG A 221 2.56 -14.11 -14.60
CA ARG A 221 3.07 -13.84 -15.94
C ARG A 221 4.41 -14.54 -16.18
N ARG A 222 4.80 -14.69 -17.45
CA ARG A 222 6.04 -15.40 -17.85
C ARG A 222 7.32 -14.77 -17.29
N ASP A 223 7.31 -13.48 -16.99
CA ASP A 223 8.42 -12.75 -16.39
C ASP A 223 8.45 -12.86 -14.86
N GLY A 224 7.51 -13.59 -14.26
CA GLY A 224 7.38 -13.78 -12.81
C GLY A 224 6.45 -12.79 -12.11
N SER A 225 5.94 -11.78 -12.82
CA SER A 225 5.11 -10.73 -12.22
C SER A 225 3.63 -11.09 -12.11
N TRP A 226 2.93 -10.35 -11.26
CA TRP A 226 1.47 -10.23 -11.24
C TRP A 226 1.05 -8.79 -11.44
N HIS A 227 -0.13 -8.59 -12.01
CA HIS A 227 -0.75 -7.29 -12.21
C HIS A 227 -2.13 -7.25 -11.54
N LEU A 228 -2.52 -6.10 -10.97
CA LEU A 228 -3.88 -5.91 -10.42
C LEU A 228 -4.94 -6.00 -11.52
N ASN A 229 -4.63 -5.45 -12.70
CA ASN A 229 -5.32 -5.81 -13.94
C ASN A 229 -4.91 -7.21 -14.41
N HIS A 230 -5.42 -8.22 -13.73
CA HIS A 230 -5.12 -9.63 -13.96
C HIS A 230 -5.71 -10.18 -15.27
N GLN A 231 -6.55 -9.39 -15.97
CA GLN A 231 -7.09 -9.79 -17.27
C GLN A 231 -6.01 -9.82 -18.35
N GLU A 232 -4.93 -9.05 -18.15
CA GLU A 232 -3.76 -9.06 -19.01
C GLU A 232 -2.83 -10.23 -18.67
N GLY A 233 -2.44 -11.01 -19.66
CA GLY A 233 -1.52 -12.15 -19.48
C GLY A 233 -2.26 -13.50 -19.48
N PRO A 234 -1.84 -14.48 -18.67
CA PRO A 234 -2.35 -15.86 -18.77
C PRO A 234 -3.86 -16.00 -18.63
N CYS A 235 -4.52 -15.08 -17.92
CA CYS A 235 -5.96 -15.08 -17.74
C CYS A 235 -6.74 -14.83 -19.04
N GLU A 236 -6.16 -14.08 -19.99
CA GLU A 236 -6.79 -13.72 -21.27
C GLU A 236 -8.23 -13.19 -21.11
N GLY A 237 -8.48 -12.36 -20.09
CA GLY A 237 -9.79 -11.77 -19.81
C GLY A 237 -10.87 -12.72 -19.28
N ARG A 238 -10.55 -13.98 -18.96
CA ARG A 238 -11.54 -14.97 -18.48
C ARG A 238 -12.08 -14.72 -17.07
N CYS A 239 -11.34 -13.97 -16.24
CA CYS A 239 -11.81 -13.51 -14.94
C CYS A 239 -12.33 -12.07 -15.05
N PRO A 240 -13.49 -11.75 -14.46
CA PRO A 240 -13.99 -10.39 -14.33
C PRO A 240 -13.39 -9.68 -13.11
N HIS A 241 -13.63 -8.37 -13.07
CA HIS A 241 -13.25 -7.44 -12.00
C HIS A 241 -11.73 -7.22 -11.85
N PRO A 242 -11.05 -6.74 -12.91
CA PRO A 242 -9.66 -6.32 -12.83
C PRO A 242 -9.52 -5.13 -11.88
N GLY A 243 -8.33 -5.00 -11.28
CA GLY A 243 -7.95 -3.78 -10.60
C GLY A 243 -7.59 -2.70 -11.60
N THR A 244 -7.72 -1.44 -11.20
CA THR A 244 -7.46 -0.27 -12.04
C THR A 244 -6.11 0.37 -11.74
N VAL A 245 -5.49 0.02 -10.61
CA VAL A 245 -4.20 0.58 -10.20
C VAL A 245 -3.06 -0.09 -10.97
N GLY A 246 -2.28 0.71 -11.70
CA GLY A 246 -1.08 0.25 -12.40
C GLY A 246 0.13 0.15 -11.46
N THR A 247 0.37 -1.03 -10.89
CA THR A 247 1.61 -1.32 -10.15
C THR A 247 1.95 -2.81 -10.28
N SER A 248 3.14 -3.11 -10.83
CA SER A 248 3.62 -4.48 -10.99
C SER A 248 4.34 -4.97 -9.73
N THR A 249 5.11 -4.09 -9.09
CA THR A 249 5.80 -4.33 -7.81
C THR A 249 4.80 -4.61 -6.68
N GLY A 250 3.80 -3.74 -6.50
CA GLY A 250 2.79 -3.90 -5.47
C GLY A 250 1.94 -5.17 -5.68
N ALA A 251 1.52 -5.44 -6.92
CA ALA A 251 0.75 -6.63 -7.27
C ALA A 251 1.56 -7.93 -7.09
N THR A 252 2.80 -7.95 -7.56
CA THR A 252 3.71 -9.11 -7.40
C THR A 252 3.97 -9.39 -5.93
N ALA A 253 4.24 -8.36 -5.13
CA ALA A 253 4.43 -8.51 -3.70
C ALA A 253 3.16 -9.02 -3.00
N LEU A 254 1.99 -8.44 -3.30
CA LEU A 254 0.71 -8.92 -2.76
C LEU A 254 0.45 -10.39 -3.10
N ALA A 255 0.78 -10.83 -4.32
CA ALA A 255 0.62 -12.23 -4.73
C ALA A 255 1.63 -13.17 -4.04
N LEU A 256 2.86 -12.70 -3.77
CA LEU A 256 3.89 -13.48 -3.08
C LEU A 256 3.59 -13.70 -1.60
N LEU A 257 3.00 -12.71 -0.93
CA LEU A 257 2.76 -12.75 0.51
C LEU A 257 1.97 -14.00 0.94
N PRO A 258 0.86 -14.41 0.29
CA PRO A 258 0.17 -15.67 0.61
C PRO A 258 1.07 -16.90 0.52
N PHE A 259 1.88 -17.04 -0.54
CA PHE A 259 2.80 -18.19 -0.65
C PHE A 259 3.76 -18.25 0.54
N LEU A 260 4.36 -17.12 0.90
CA LEU A 260 5.27 -17.02 2.05
C LEU A 260 4.55 -17.28 3.38
N GLY A 261 3.31 -16.80 3.52
CA GLY A 261 2.47 -17.06 4.70
C GLY A 261 2.19 -18.54 4.90
N ALA A 262 1.84 -19.22 3.81
CA ALA A 262 1.59 -20.67 3.74
C ALA A 262 2.84 -21.55 3.88
N GLY A 263 4.04 -20.97 3.98
CA GLY A 263 5.30 -21.69 4.14
C GLY A 263 6.03 -22.03 2.83
N TYR A 264 5.51 -21.61 1.69
CA TYR A 264 6.14 -21.86 0.39
C TYR A 264 7.21 -20.80 0.11
N THR A 265 8.42 -21.26 -0.23
CA THR A 265 9.59 -20.40 -0.46
C THR A 265 10.24 -20.71 -1.80
N HIS A 266 11.15 -19.85 -2.25
CA HIS A 266 11.95 -20.07 -3.47
C HIS A 266 13.03 -21.15 -3.32
N LYS A 267 13.23 -21.70 -2.11
CA LYS A 267 14.22 -22.76 -1.88
C LYS A 267 13.65 -24.16 -2.10
N GLN A 268 12.38 -24.41 -1.74
CA GLN A 268 11.79 -25.74 -1.76
C GLN A 268 10.26 -25.74 -1.89
N GLY A 269 9.70 -26.91 -2.21
CA GLY A 269 8.26 -27.15 -2.23
C GLY A 269 7.61 -26.96 -3.60
N LYS A 270 6.30 -27.23 -3.67
CA LYS A 270 5.55 -27.31 -4.93
C LYS A 270 5.47 -25.98 -5.69
N TYR A 271 5.55 -24.85 -4.99
CA TYR A 271 5.51 -23.50 -5.58
C TYR A 271 6.87 -22.81 -5.62
N LYS A 272 7.97 -23.58 -5.50
CA LYS A 272 9.33 -23.05 -5.49
C LYS A 272 9.61 -22.10 -6.65
N GLU A 273 9.33 -22.53 -7.88
CA GLU A 273 9.61 -21.74 -9.09
C GLU A 273 8.71 -20.50 -9.18
N VAL A 274 7.44 -20.61 -8.75
CA VAL A 274 6.51 -19.48 -8.71
C VAL A 274 7.03 -18.38 -7.79
N VAL A 275 7.43 -18.74 -6.56
CA VAL A 275 7.98 -17.80 -5.58
C VAL A 275 9.32 -17.25 -6.05
N ASN A 276 10.20 -18.10 -6.58
CA ASN A 276 11.50 -17.69 -7.12
C ASN A 276 11.35 -16.63 -8.22
N ASN A 277 10.46 -16.87 -9.19
CA ASN A 277 10.25 -15.95 -10.32
C ASN A 277 9.66 -14.61 -9.86
N GLY A 278 8.73 -14.62 -8.90
CA GLY A 278 8.19 -13.40 -8.33
C GLY A 278 9.24 -12.58 -7.56
N LEU A 279 10.06 -13.23 -6.73
CA LEU A 279 11.15 -12.57 -6.02
C LEU A 279 12.21 -12.02 -6.99
N TYR A 280 12.57 -12.81 -8.01
CA TYR A 280 13.47 -12.37 -9.07
C TYR A 280 12.93 -11.11 -9.76
N TYR A 281 11.65 -11.11 -10.14
CA TYR A 281 10.99 -9.93 -10.71
C TYR A 281 11.09 -8.72 -9.78
N LEU A 282 10.71 -8.85 -8.49
CA LEU A 282 10.79 -7.75 -7.53
C LEU A 282 12.22 -7.18 -7.41
N THR A 283 13.21 -8.05 -7.23
CA THR A 283 14.61 -7.61 -7.11
C THR A 283 15.11 -6.94 -8.39
N GLY A 284 14.67 -7.39 -9.56
CA GLY A 284 15.01 -6.78 -10.86
C GLY A 284 14.29 -5.46 -11.14
N ARG A 285 13.14 -5.19 -10.47
CA ARG A 285 12.42 -3.90 -10.56
C ARG A 285 12.95 -2.86 -9.59
N MET A 286 13.77 -3.24 -8.60
CA MET A 286 14.33 -2.31 -7.62
C MET A 286 15.20 -1.26 -8.29
N ILE A 287 14.90 0.01 -8.03
CA ILE A 287 15.74 1.13 -8.43
C ILE A 287 16.66 1.46 -7.26
N GLU A 288 17.97 1.29 -7.46
CA GLU A 288 18.95 1.68 -6.44
C GLU A 288 19.08 3.20 -6.37
N THR A 289 18.95 3.73 -5.17
CA THR A 289 19.11 5.15 -4.86
C THR A 289 20.24 5.34 -3.84
N PRO A 290 20.76 6.56 -3.65
CA PRO A 290 21.71 6.86 -2.56
C PRO A 290 21.18 6.54 -1.16
N HIS A 291 19.88 6.27 -1.01
CA HIS A 291 19.23 6.09 0.28
C HIS A 291 18.48 4.75 0.42
N GLY A 292 18.76 3.78 -0.46
CA GLY A 292 18.13 2.46 -0.45
C GLY A 292 17.53 2.07 -1.78
N GLY A 293 16.72 1.02 -1.77
CA GLY A 293 16.05 0.44 -2.94
C GLY A 293 14.60 0.88 -3.04
N ASP A 294 14.29 1.61 -4.11
CA ASP A 294 12.94 2.06 -4.43
C ASP A 294 12.19 0.98 -5.23
N LEU A 295 11.04 0.57 -4.68
CA LEU A 295 10.07 -0.38 -5.18
C LEU A 295 8.65 0.22 -5.15
N GLN A 296 8.51 1.55 -5.01
CA GLN A 296 7.21 2.20 -4.90
C GLN A 296 6.37 2.07 -6.17
N GLU A 297 7.01 2.13 -7.35
CA GLU A 297 6.37 2.14 -8.67
C GLU A 297 5.00 2.84 -8.66
N GLY A 298 5.01 4.10 -8.22
CA GLY A 298 3.81 4.90 -7.99
C GLY A 298 3.67 5.35 -6.54
N THR A 299 3.57 4.44 -5.57
CA THR A 299 3.29 4.83 -4.17
C THR A 299 4.02 4.01 -3.12
N MET A 300 4.18 4.59 -1.93
CA MET A 300 4.70 3.89 -0.76
C MET A 300 3.90 2.65 -0.33
N TYR A 301 2.67 2.42 -0.83
CA TYR A 301 1.99 1.14 -0.62
C TYR A 301 2.82 -0.01 -1.20
N SER A 302 3.22 0.09 -2.47
CA SER A 302 4.00 -0.96 -3.13
C SER A 302 5.36 -1.13 -2.47
N GLN A 303 6.00 -0.04 -2.03
CA GLN A 303 7.24 -0.12 -1.24
C GLN A 303 7.07 -0.97 0.01
N GLY A 304 6.05 -0.68 0.82
CA GLY A 304 5.82 -1.37 2.08
C GLY A 304 5.55 -2.85 1.85
N ILE A 305 4.62 -3.16 0.95
CA ILE A 305 4.21 -4.55 0.63
C ILE A 305 5.39 -5.34 0.04
N ALA A 306 6.14 -4.76 -0.92
CA ALA A 306 7.31 -5.43 -1.50
C ALA A 306 8.44 -5.62 -0.48
N THR A 307 8.63 -4.66 0.43
CA THR A 307 9.60 -4.81 1.52
C THR A 307 9.22 -5.94 2.47
N ILE A 308 7.93 -6.10 2.81
CA ILE A 308 7.46 -7.25 3.61
C ILE A 308 7.83 -8.55 2.88
N ALA A 309 7.48 -8.68 1.59
CA ALA A 309 7.75 -9.91 0.83
C ALA A 309 9.24 -10.27 0.79
N LEU A 310 10.13 -9.28 0.56
CA LEU A 310 11.57 -9.50 0.57
C LEU A 310 12.11 -9.85 1.97
N CYS A 311 11.63 -9.16 3.01
CA CYS A 311 12.05 -9.42 4.39
C CYS A 311 11.61 -10.80 4.85
N GLU A 312 10.35 -11.18 4.61
CA GLU A 312 9.82 -12.50 5.01
C GLU A 312 10.52 -13.63 4.23
N ALA A 313 10.71 -13.49 2.91
CA ALA A 313 11.43 -14.49 2.12
C ALA A 313 12.86 -14.70 2.62
N TYR A 314 13.58 -13.62 2.93
CA TYR A 314 14.91 -13.71 3.54
C TYR A 314 14.85 -14.35 4.93
N GLY A 315 13.97 -13.87 5.82
CA GLY A 315 13.87 -14.34 7.20
C GLY A 315 13.49 -15.82 7.31
N MET A 316 12.65 -16.32 6.41
CA MET A 316 12.26 -17.74 6.36
C MET A 316 13.36 -18.66 5.83
N THR A 317 14.28 -18.16 5.00
CA THR A 317 15.21 -19.01 4.24
C THR A 317 16.68 -18.81 4.58
N GLY A 318 17.05 -17.67 5.19
CA GLY A 318 18.44 -17.27 5.39
C GLY A 318 19.20 -17.04 4.07
N ASP A 319 18.50 -16.79 2.95
CA ASP A 319 19.15 -16.64 1.65
C ASP A 319 19.95 -15.34 1.56
N GLU A 320 21.27 -15.43 1.71
CA GLU A 320 22.18 -14.28 1.66
C GLU A 320 22.13 -13.51 0.33
N GLN A 321 21.60 -14.10 -0.76
CA GLN A 321 21.37 -13.36 -2.01
C GLN A 321 20.23 -12.32 -1.91
N LEU A 322 19.22 -12.57 -1.06
CA LEU A 322 18.08 -11.66 -0.88
C LEU A 322 18.38 -10.54 0.13
N LYS A 323 19.27 -10.80 1.09
CA LYS A 323 19.58 -9.89 2.20
C LYS A 323 19.92 -8.46 1.76
N PRO A 324 20.76 -8.21 0.73
CA PRO A 324 21.06 -6.85 0.29
C PRO A 324 19.83 -6.12 -0.23
N TYR A 325 18.96 -6.80 -0.98
CA TYR A 325 17.72 -6.23 -1.50
C TYR A 325 16.73 -5.92 -0.38
N ALA A 326 16.54 -6.86 0.54
CA ALA A 326 15.67 -6.65 1.70
C ALA A 326 16.16 -5.45 2.54
N GLN A 327 17.45 -5.37 2.86
CA GLN A 327 18.01 -4.24 3.62
C GLN A 327 17.90 -2.91 2.84
N LYS A 328 18.16 -2.90 1.53
CA LYS A 328 18.01 -1.71 0.69
C LYS A 328 16.57 -1.21 0.69
N ALA A 329 15.58 -2.09 0.58
CA ALA A 329 14.16 -1.73 0.61
C ALA A 329 13.76 -1.14 1.97
N VAL A 330 14.26 -1.71 3.08
CA VAL A 330 14.09 -1.17 4.44
C VAL A 330 14.72 0.22 4.58
N ASN A 331 15.94 0.40 4.08
CA ASN A 331 16.64 1.70 4.14
C ASN A 331 15.83 2.80 3.42
N PHE A 332 15.19 2.45 2.30
CA PHE A 332 14.34 3.38 1.58
C PHE A 332 13.10 3.78 2.39
N ILE A 333 12.42 2.83 3.05
CA ILE A 333 11.30 3.13 3.97
C ILE A 333 11.75 4.09 5.08
N VAL A 334 12.89 3.80 5.72
CA VAL A 334 13.47 4.63 6.77
C VAL A 334 13.70 6.06 6.26
N ARG A 335 14.31 6.20 5.08
CA ARG A 335 14.56 7.51 4.45
C ARG A 335 13.28 8.26 4.08
N ALA A 336 12.26 7.53 3.67
CA ALA A 336 10.99 8.08 3.18
C ALA A 336 10.07 8.57 4.31
N GLN A 337 10.40 8.29 5.58
CA GLN A 337 9.60 8.74 6.71
C GLN A 337 9.56 10.27 6.79
N HIS A 338 8.40 10.83 7.07
CA HIS A 338 8.27 12.27 7.30
C HIS A 338 8.88 12.66 8.66
N PRO A 339 9.43 13.89 8.83
CA PRO A 339 10.10 14.29 10.07
C PRO A 339 9.26 14.25 11.36
N ARG A 340 7.92 14.36 11.23
CA ARG A 340 6.97 14.14 12.36
C ARG A 340 6.48 12.69 12.46
N GLY A 341 7.24 11.76 11.88
CA GLY A 341 6.84 10.38 11.69
C GLY A 341 5.78 10.18 10.59
N GLY A 342 5.37 8.91 10.49
CA GLY A 342 4.38 8.45 9.53
C GLY A 342 4.89 8.44 8.08
N TRP A 343 4.08 7.83 7.23
CA TRP A 343 4.29 7.74 5.79
C TRP A 343 2.99 7.99 5.05
N ARG A 344 3.11 8.47 3.82
CA ARG A 344 2.00 8.66 2.89
C ARG A 344 2.41 8.20 1.50
N TYR A 345 1.56 8.44 0.50
CA TYR A 345 1.74 7.96 -0.87
C TYR A 345 3.10 8.25 -1.49
N VAL A 346 3.74 9.39 -1.16
CA VAL A 346 5.08 9.74 -1.66
C VAL A 346 6.05 10.00 -0.51
N PRO A 347 7.37 9.79 -0.70
CA PRO A 347 8.37 9.93 0.34
C PRO A 347 8.37 11.32 0.99
N GLY A 348 8.49 11.38 2.30
CA GLY A 348 8.55 12.63 3.06
C GLY A 348 7.23 13.38 3.18
N SER A 349 6.10 12.84 2.72
CA SER A 349 4.79 13.45 2.93
C SER A 349 4.26 13.25 4.35
N PRO A 350 3.51 14.23 4.93
CA PRO A 350 2.83 14.05 6.20
C PRO A 350 1.97 12.77 6.20
N GLY A 351 2.15 11.92 7.21
CA GLY A 351 1.64 10.56 7.18
C GLY A 351 0.11 10.42 7.17
N ASP A 352 -0.34 9.28 6.65
CA ASP A 352 -1.68 8.72 6.89
C ASP A 352 -1.57 7.35 7.59
N THR A 353 -2.64 6.94 8.25
CA THR A 353 -2.62 5.74 9.10
C THR A 353 -2.41 4.46 8.29
N THR A 354 -2.92 4.39 7.05
CA THR A 354 -2.95 3.15 6.26
C THR A 354 -1.63 2.87 5.54
N VAL A 355 -0.97 3.89 4.97
CA VAL A 355 0.39 3.74 4.41
C VAL A 355 1.39 3.51 5.53
N THR A 356 1.25 4.22 6.64
CA THR A 356 2.05 3.98 7.87
C THR A 356 1.88 2.53 8.34
N GLY A 357 0.66 1.98 8.26
CA GLY A 357 0.36 0.56 8.45
C GLY A 357 1.34 -0.38 7.76
N TRP A 358 1.39 -0.28 6.43
CA TRP A 358 2.27 -1.11 5.61
C TRP A 358 3.75 -0.89 5.89
N GLN A 359 4.18 0.35 6.12
CA GLN A 359 5.59 0.62 6.43
C GLN A 359 6.01 0.02 7.76
N VAL A 360 5.20 0.17 8.82
CA VAL A 360 5.54 -0.38 10.13
C VAL A 360 5.52 -1.91 10.13
N MET A 361 4.59 -2.54 9.39
CA MET A 361 4.62 -4.00 9.18
C MET A 361 5.88 -4.46 8.43
N ALA A 362 6.33 -3.70 7.43
CA ALA A 362 7.61 -3.95 6.75
C ALA A 362 8.80 -3.85 7.70
N LEU A 363 8.84 -2.82 8.54
CA LEU A 363 9.90 -2.65 9.55
C LEU A 363 9.86 -3.75 10.62
N LYS A 364 8.68 -4.23 11.04
CA LYS A 364 8.54 -5.38 11.94
C LYS A 364 9.06 -6.66 11.28
N SER A 365 8.70 -6.90 10.02
CA SER A 365 9.21 -8.04 9.24
C SER A 365 10.73 -7.99 9.11
N ALA A 366 11.30 -6.81 8.86
CA ALA A 366 12.73 -6.60 8.79
C ALA A 366 13.43 -6.96 10.12
N LYS A 367 12.91 -6.47 11.26
CA LYS A 367 13.45 -6.81 12.58
C LYS A 367 13.39 -8.31 12.86
N MET A 368 12.27 -8.96 12.53
CA MET A 368 12.11 -10.42 12.67
C MET A 368 13.12 -11.21 11.84
N SER A 369 13.50 -10.68 10.67
CA SER A 369 14.51 -11.28 9.80
C SER A 369 15.95 -10.90 10.17
N GLY A 370 16.17 -10.22 11.30
CA GLY A 370 17.52 -9.78 11.73
C GLY A 370 18.12 -8.65 10.88
N LEU A 371 17.29 -7.91 10.14
CA LEU A 371 17.72 -6.73 9.38
C LEU A 371 17.74 -5.49 10.26
N TYR A 372 18.61 -4.54 9.93
CA TYR A 372 18.78 -3.33 10.71
C TYR A 372 17.63 -2.34 10.46
N VAL A 373 16.98 -1.94 11.54
CA VAL A 373 15.97 -0.87 11.58
C VAL A 373 16.34 0.12 12.68
N PRO A 374 16.61 1.40 12.35
CA PRO A 374 16.92 2.41 13.36
C PRO A 374 15.79 2.58 14.37
N SER A 375 16.12 2.61 15.67
CA SER A 375 15.13 2.78 16.74
C SER A 375 14.36 4.10 16.63
N HIS A 376 15.04 5.18 16.20
CA HIS A 376 14.41 6.48 15.99
C HIS A 376 13.24 6.43 14.99
N THR A 377 13.34 5.61 13.94
CA THR A 377 12.25 5.42 12.97
C THR A 377 10.99 4.85 13.62
N THR A 378 11.16 3.89 14.55
CA THR A 378 10.03 3.31 15.29
C THR A 378 9.48 4.27 16.34
N GLU A 379 10.31 5.10 16.97
CA GLU A 379 9.81 6.13 17.90
C GLU A 379 9.01 7.21 17.18
N LEU A 380 9.48 7.69 16.02
CA LEU A 380 8.71 8.63 15.19
C LEU A 380 7.38 8.02 14.70
N ALA A 381 7.33 6.71 14.44
CA ALA A 381 6.07 6.05 14.11
C ALA A 381 5.07 6.08 15.28
N LYS A 382 5.55 5.95 16.53
CA LYS A 382 4.70 6.12 17.73
C LYS A 382 4.21 7.57 17.86
N GLU A 383 5.08 8.54 17.66
CA GLU A 383 4.72 9.97 17.68
C GLU A 383 3.67 10.32 16.63
N TYR A 384 3.79 9.75 15.42
CA TYR A 384 2.76 9.88 14.40
C TYR A 384 1.42 9.32 14.87
N LEU A 385 1.40 8.09 15.41
CA LEU A 385 0.17 7.51 15.94
C LEU A 385 -0.41 8.34 17.08
N ASP A 386 0.42 8.94 17.93
CA ASP A 386 -0.03 9.86 18.97
C ASP A 386 -0.71 11.10 18.39
N SER A 387 -0.30 11.56 17.21
CA SER A 387 -0.85 12.74 16.54
C SER A 387 -2.22 12.50 15.87
N VAL A 388 -2.58 11.25 15.60
CA VAL A 388 -3.85 10.87 14.95
C VAL A 388 -4.79 10.08 15.88
N GLN A 389 -4.45 9.97 17.17
CA GLN A 389 -5.27 9.28 18.16
C GLN A 389 -6.40 10.14 18.70
N ASP A 390 -7.46 9.49 19.15
CA ASP A 390 -8.58 10.05 19.90
C ASP A 390 -8.82 9.20 21.16
N SER A 391 -9.52 9.77 22.15
CA SER A 391 -9.88 9.12 23.41
C SER A 391 -8.67 8.50 24.12
N GLY A 392 -7.55 9.23 24.10
CA GLY A 392 -6.31 8.83 24.75
C GLY A 392 -5.60 7.63 24.11
N GLY A 393 -5.92 7.25 22.87
CA GLY A 393 -5.30 6.13 22.16
C GLY A 393 -6.18 4.91 21.97
N VAL A 394 -7.48 5.02 22.29
CA VAL A 394 -8.46 3.95 22.04
C VAL A 394 -8.90 3.94 20.58
N PHE A 395 -9.00 5.12 19.95
CA PHE A 395 -9.43 5.27 18.56
C PHE A 395 -8.42 6.08 17.76
N TYR A 396 -8.46 5.93 16.45
CA TYR A 396 -7.58 6.63 15.53
C TYR A 396 -8.32 7.09 14.29
N GLY A 397 -7.92 8.24 13.77
CA GLY A 397 -8.39 8.76 12.48
C GLY A 397 -7.37 8.58 11.37
N TYR A 398 -7.77 8.93 10.15
CA TYR A 398 -6.93 8.72 8.96
C TYR A 398 -5.68 9.63 8.90
N GLN A 399 -5.84 10.94 9.13
CA GLN A 399 -4.75 11.94 9.09
C GLN A 399 -4.76 12.91 10.27
N ARG A 400 -5.81 12.82 11.08
CA ARG A 400 -6.09 13.66 12.24
C ARG A 400 -6.79 12.78 13.29
N PRO A 401 -6.86 13.23 14.55
CA PRO A 401 -7.66 12.54 15.57
C PRO A 401 -9.06 12.20 15.08
N GLY A 402 -9.52 10.99 15.36
CA GLY A 402 -10.85 10.51 14.98
C GLY A 402 -11.13 9.09 15.44
N LYS A 403 -12.32 8.59 15.10
CA LYS A 403 -12.81 7.24 15.43
C LYS A 403 -13.23 6.49 14.18
N ASP A 404 -12.27 6.31 13.28
CA ASP A 404 -12.49 5.61 12.01
C ASP A 404 -12.16 4.12 12.20
N SER A 405 -13.06 3.21 11.81
CA SER A 405 -12.87 1.76 12.07
C SER A 405 -11.60 1.19 11.45
N GLY A 406 -11.35 1.50 10.16
CA GLY A 406 -10.14 1.07 9.44
C GLY A 406 -8.86 1.58 10.07
N PRO A 407 -8.66 2.92 10.19
CA PRO A 407 -7.52 3.50 10.88
C PRO A 407 -7.35 3.01 12.32
N THR A 408 -8.44 2.80 13.08
CA THR A 408 -8.36 2.22 14.43
C THR A 408 -7.83 0.79 14.41
N ALA A 409 -8.30 -0.07 13.50
CA ALA A 409 -7.77 -1.43 13.36
C ALA A 409 -6.28 -1.44 13.03
N VAL A 410 -5.86 -0.61 12.07
CA VAL A 410 -4.46 -0.45 11.68
C VAL A 410 -3.62 0.02 12.85
N ALA A 411 -4.01 1.12 13.49
CA ALA A 411 -3.24 1.74 14.55
C ALA A 411 -3.11 0.85 15.79
N ILE A 412 -4.17 0.14 16.20
CA ILE A 412 -4.10 -0.81 17.32
C ILE A 412 -3.11 -1.94 17.01
N LEU A 413 -3.12 -2.49 15.78
CA LEU A 413 -2.12 -3.47 15.38
C LEU A 413 -0.70 -2.89 15.45
N LEU A 414 -0.51 -1.68 14.94
CA LEU A 414 0.80 -1.03 15.00
C LEU A 414 1.26 -0.78 16.43
N ARG A 415 0.35 -0.39 17.33
CA ARG A 415 0.67 -0.22 18.75
C ARG A 415 1.11 -1.53 19.39
N MET A 416 0.49 -2.66 19.04
CA MET A 416 0.96 -3.98 19.48
C MET A 416 2.40 -4.24 19.01
N TYR A 417 2.68 -4.03 17.71
CA TYR A 417 4.02 -4.21 17.14
C TYR A 417 5.07 -3.21 17.67
N LEU A 418 4.63 -2.04 18.11
CA LEU A 418 5.47 -1.00 18.70
C LEU A 418 5.59 -1.12 20.24
N GLY A 419 5.11 -2.22 20.82
CA GLY A 419 5.40 -2.61 22.20
C GLY A 419 4.35 -2.23 23.24
N TRP A 420 3.12 -1.90 22.85
CA TRP A 420 2.03 -1.79 23.83
C TRP A 420 1.80 -3.16 24.50
N GLN A 421 1.58 -3.12 25.81
CA GLN A 421 1.36 -4.32 26.61
C GLN A 421 -0.07 -4.81 26.48
N ARG A 422 -0.29 -6.12 26.61
CA ARG A 422 -1.61 -6.77 26.43
C ARG A 422 -2.73 -6.09 27.22
N TYR A 423 -2.45 -5.67 28.45
CA TYR A 423 -3.42 -5.08 29.37
C TYR A 423 -3.31 -3.55 29.49
N ASP A 424 -2.63 -2.89 28.54
CA ASP A 424 -2.75 -1.44 28.39
C ASP A 424 -4.24 -1.10 28.12
N SER A 425 -4.82 -0.24 28.96
CA SER A 425 -6.26 0.07 28.90
C SER A 425 -6.69 0.65 27.55
N ARG A 426 -5.78 1.33 26.84
CA ARG A 426 -6.04 1.90 25.50
C ARG A 426 -6.12 0.80 24.46
N LEU A 427 -5.18 -0.14 24.51
CA LEU A 427 -5.16 -1.33 23.66
C LEU A 427 -6.41 -2.17 23.87
N VAL A 428 -6.75 -2.47 25.13
CA VAL A 428 -7.94 -3.25 25.49
C VAL A 428 -9.21 -2.55 24.99
N GLY A 429 -9.30 -1.22 25.16
CA GLY A 429 -10.42 -0.43 24.64
C GLY A 429 -10.57 -0.54 23.11
N GLY A 430 -9.48 -0.39 22.37
CA GLY A 430 -9.48 -0.52 20.91
C GLY A 430 -9.81 -1.93 20.45
N PHE A 431 -9.22 -2.95 21.09
CA PHE A 431 -9.55 -4.36 20.87
C PHE A 431 -11.03 -4.66 21.07
N LEU A 432 -11.63 -4.24 22.19
CA LEU A 432 -13.05 -4.46 22.48
C LEU A 432 -13.96 -3.72 21.50
N TYR A 433 -13.57 -2.52 21.07
CA TYR A 433 -14.28 -1.78 20.03
C TYR A 433 -14.33 -2.56 18.71
N LEU A 434 -13.20 -3.08 18.24
CA LEU A 434 -13.11 -3.89 17.03
C LEU A 434 -13.88 -5.21 17.16
N ALA A 435 -13.73 -5.90 18.30
CA ALA A 435 -14.44 -7.13 18.61
C ALA A 435 -15.97 -6.95 18.55
N ASN A 436 -16.47 -5.82 19.10
CA ASN A 436 -17.89 -5.50 19.13
C ASN A 436 -18.42 -5.13 17.74
N GLN A 437 -17.62 -4.48 16.89
CA GLN A 437 -17.99 -4.25 15.49
C GLN A 437 -18.13 -5.56 14.71
N GLY A 438 -17.19 -6.49 14.90
CA GLY A 438 -17.15 -7.74 14.16
C GLY A 438 -16.71 -7.58 12.70
N PRO A 439 -16.61 -8.69 11.95
CA PRO A 439 -16.19 -8.66 10.55
C PRO A 439 -17.12 -7.82 9.66
N SER A 440 -16.53 -7.05 8.75
CA SER A 440 -17.24 -6.28 7.73
C SER A 440 -17.49 -7.15 6.49
N THR A 441 -18.65 -7.01 5.84
CA THR A 441 -18.90 -7.65 4.53
C THR A 441 -18.48 -6.77 3.35
N THR A 442 -18.09 -5.52 3.61
CA THR A 442 -17.81 -4.49 2.59
C THR A 442 -16.49 -3.76 2.86
N ASP A 443 -15.60 -4.32 3.66
CA ASP A 443 -14.28 -3.75 3.92
C ASP A 443 -13.28 -4.85 4.31
N MET A 444 -12.70 -5.50 3.29
CA MET A 444 -11.68 -6.53 3.54
C MET A 444 -10.37 -5.95 4.08
N TYR A 445 -10.08 -4.69 3.81
CA TYR A 445 -8.90 -4.03 4.35
C TYR A 445 -9.00 -3.87 5.86
N PHE A 446 -10.14 -3.41 6.37
CA PHE A 446 -10.45 -3.42 7.80
C PHE A 446 -10.33 -4.83 8.38
N ASN A 447 -10.97 -5.82 7.74
CA ASN A 447 -10.94 -7.20 8.23
C ASN A 447 -9.52 -7.75 8.34
N TYR A 448 -8.63 -7.43 7.40
CA TYR A 448 -7.25 -7.86 7.43
C TYR A 448 -6.50 -7.39 8.69
N TYR A 449 -6.64 -6.12 9.05
CA TYR A 449 -5.99 -5.59 10.26
C TYR A 449 -6.71 -6.02 11.54
N ALA A 450 -8.04 -5.97 11.56
CA ALA A 450 -8.83 -6.36 12.72
C ALA A 450 -8.61 -7.85 13.05
N THR A 451 -8.58 -8.74 12.06
CA THR A 451 -8.29 -10.17 12.29
C THR A 451 -6.95 -10.37 12.98
N GLN A 452 -5.89 -9.63 12.59
CA GLN A 452 -4.59 -9.71 13.25
C GLN A 452 -4.63 -9.20 14.70
N VAL A 453 -5.31 -8.08 14.96
CA VAL A 453 -5.50 -7.55 16.33
C VAL A 453 -6.20 -8.57 17.21
N LEU A 454 -7.33 -9.11 16.74
CA LEU A 454 -8.11 -10.09 17.47
C LEU A 454 -7.30 -11.39 17.69
N HIS A 455 -6.57 -11.86 16.67
CA HIS A 455 -5.71 -13.04 16.79
C HIS A 455 -4.59 -12.86 17.81
N HIS A 456 -3.85 -11.74 17.75
CA HIS A 456 -2.76 -11.49 18.70
C HIS A 456 -3.24 -11.35 20.14
N PHE A 457 -4.43 -10.77 20.35
CA PHE A 457 -5.01 -10.64 21.68
C PHE A 457 -5.60 -11.97 22.20
N GLY A 458 -6.23 -12.75 21.33
CA GLY A 458 -6.89 -14.00 21.65
C GLY A 458 -8.17 -13.85 22.48
N GLY A 459 -8.56 -14.92 23.17
CA GLY A 459 -9.74 -14.94 24.04
C GLY A 459 -11.06 -15.15 23.29
N SER A 460 -12.17 -15.02 24.02
CA SER A 460 -13.51 -15.34 23.49
C SER A 460 -13.96 -14.44 22.33
N GLU A 461 -13.40 -13.24 22.25
CA GLU A 461 -13.58 -12.27 21.18
C GLU A 461 -12.95 -12.77 19.89
N TRP A 462 -11.74 -13.34 19.98
CA TRP A 462 -11.08 -14.02 18.85
C TRP A 462 -11.92 -15.18 18.36
N ASP A 463 -12.36 -16.08 19.25
CA ASP A 463 -13.14 -17.26 18.83
C ASP A 463 -14.40 -16.86 18.06
N ARG A 464 -15.13 -15.84 18.56
CA ARG A 464 -16.33 -15.29 17.90
C ARG A 464 -16.03 -14.56 16.59
N TRP A 465 -14.93 -13.82 16.53
CA TRP A 465 -14.47 -13.18 15.29
C TRP A 465 -14.13 -14.22 14.24
N ASN A 466 -13.28 -15.17 14.62
CA ASN A 466 -12.67 -16.15 13.75
C ASN A 466 -13.70 -17.04 13.07
N VAL A 467 -14.65 -17.61 13.82
CA VAL A 467 -15.71 -18.45 13.23
C VAL A 467 -16.48 -17.67 12.16
N ARG A 468 -16.87 -16.43 12.45
CA ARG A 468 -17.61 -15.60 11.49
C ARG A 468 -16.79 -15.25 10.25
N MET A 469 -15.54 -14.83 10.44
CA MET A 469 -14.67 -14.42 9.34
C MET A 469 -14.27 -15.62 8.46
N ARG A 470 -13.81 -16.71 9.07
CA ARG A 470 -13.41 -17.95 8.39
C ARG A 470 -14.56 -18.51 7.55
N ASP A 471 -15.73 -18.70 8.16
CA ASP A 471 -16.86 -19.34 7.48
C ASP A 471 -17.42 -18.43 6.39
N PHE A 472 -17.40 -17.11 6.59
CA PHE A 472 -17.76 -16.15 5.55
C PHE A 472 -16.84 -16.24 4.33
N LEU A 473 -15.51 -16.28 4.52
CA LEU A 473 -14.58 -16.37 3.38
C LEU A 473 -14.68 -17.72 2.67
N VAL A 474 -14.74 -18.83 3.40
CA VAL A 474 -14.93 -20.16 2.81
C VAL A 474 -16.21 -20.21 1.97
N ALA A 475 -17.31 -19.67 2.47
CA ALA A 475 -18.59 -19.65 1.76
C ALA A 475 -18.61 -18.71 0.54
N ARG A 476 -17.72 -17.71 0.47
CA ARG A 476 -17.68 -16.69 -0.60
C ARG A 476 -16.57 -16.92 -1.63
N GLN A 477 -15.77 -17.97 -1.47
CA GLN A 477 -14.77 -18.34 -2.46
C GLN A 477 -15.46 -18.78 -3.76
N ALA A 478 -14.96 -18.32 -4.90
CA ALA A 478 -15.51 -18.70 -6.19
C ALA A 478 -15.37 -20.23 -6.39
N PRO A 479 -16.46 -20.97 -6.67
CA PRO A 479 -16.46 -22.44 -6.61
C PRO A 479 -15.99 -23.10 -7.92
N SER A 480 -16.02 -22.38 -9.05
CA SER A 480 -15.85 -22.95 -10.39
C SER A 480 -15.37 -21.93 -11.41
N GLY A 481 -15.04 -22.42 -12.61
CA GLY A 481 -14.57 -21.60 -13.73
C GLY A 481 -13.15 -21.07 -13.52
N HIS A 482 -12.76 -20.08 -14.32
CA HIS A 482 -11.43 -19.47 -14.23
C HIS A 482 -11.23 -18.68 -12.92
N GLU A 483 -12.33 -18.32 -12.26
CA GLU A 483 -12.32 -17.66 -10.95
C GLU A 483 -12.11 -18.64 -9.79
N LYS A 484 -12.18 -19.95 -10.01
CA LYS A 484 -12.18 -20.94 -8.92
C LYS A 484 -11.02 -20.70 -7.96
N GLY A 485 -11.34 -20.61 -6.67
CA GLY A 485 -10.37 -20.36 -5.60
C GLY A 485 -10.13 -18.89 -5.27
N SER A 486 -10.62 -17.96 -6.09
CA SER A 486 -10.47 -16.51 -5.85
C SER A 486 -11.62 -15.90 -5.07
N TRP A 487 -11.44 -14.64 -4.65
CA TRP A 487 -12.47 -13.81 -4.04
C TRP A 487 -12.61 -12.47 -4.75
N TYR A 488 -13.83 -11.95 -4.77
CA TYR A 488 -14.11 -10.57 -5.15
C TYR A 488 -15.28 -10.03 -4.33
N PHE A 489 -15.13 -8.82 -3.80
CA PHE A 489 -16.17 -8.08 -3.10
C PHE A 489 -16.25 -6.67 -3.69
N VAL A 490 -17.46 -6.13 -3.78
CA VAL A 490 -17.65 -4.73 -4.14
C VAL A 490 -17.40 -3.89 -2.89
N ASP A 491 -16.16 -3.47 -2.72
CA ASP A 491 -15.75 -2.53 -1.69
C ASP A 491 -14.76 -1.48 -2.21
N ARG A 492 -14.54 -0.44 -1.40
CA ARG A 492 -13.69 0.72 -1.75
C ARG A 492 -12.30 0.31 -2.25
N HIS A 493 -11.72 -0.73 -1.67
CA HIS A 493 -10.37 -1.20 -1.99
C HIS A 493 -10.39 -2.29 -3.05
N GLY A 494 -11.41 -3.16 -3.03
CA GLY A 494 -11.63 -4.24 -3.99
C GLY A 494 -11.83 -3.75 -5.43
N THR A 495 -12.46 -2.59 -5.64
CA THR A 495 -12.61 -2.02 -7.00
C THR A 495 -11.26 -1.53 -7.56
N ALA A 496 -10.43 -0.90 -6.73
CA ALA A 496 -9.13 -0.39 -7.17
C ALA A 496 -8.08 -1.51 -7.33
N GLY A 497 -8.04 -2.45 -6.37
CA GLY A 497 -7.12 -3.58 -6.36
C GLY A 497 -7.57 -4.78 -7.20
N GLY A 498 -8.86 -4.88 -7.49
CA GLY A 498 -9.47 -5.98 -8.22
C GLY A 498 -9.45 -7.32 -7.48
N ARG A 499 -9.86 -8.36 -8.20
CA ARG A 499 -9.87 -9.75 -7.72
C ARG A 499 -8.52 -10.26 -7.21
N LEU A 500 -7.40 -9.81 -7.81
CA LEU A 500 -6.06 -10.23 -7.38
C LEU A 500 -5.77 -9.74 -5.95
N TYR A 501 -5.98 -8.45 -5.69
CA TYR A 501 -5.85 -7.89 -4.34
C TYR A 501 -6.77 -8.59 -3.34
N THR A 502 -8.04 -8.73 -3.67
CA THR A 502 -9.02 -9.34 -2.77
C THR A 502 -8.66 -10.78 -2.46
N THR A 503 -8.22 -11.55 -3.45
CA THR A 503 -7.78 -12.93 -3.25
C THR A 503 -6.56 -13.03 -2.35
N ALA A 504 -5.56 -12.16 -2.55
CA ALA A 504 -4.39 -12.11 -1.68
C ALA A 504 -4.76 -11.77 -0.23
N ILE A 505 -5.59 -10.74 -0.02
CA ILE A 505 -6.03 -10.32 1.33
C ILE A 505 -6.85 -11.43 2.01
N CYS A 506 -7.81 -12.04 1.32
CA CYS A 506 -8.63 -13.11 1.88
C CYS A 506 -7.79 -14.34 2.24
N THR A 507 -6.83 -14.70 1.39
CA THR A 507 -5.89 -15.79 1.70
C THR A 507 -5.09 -15.47 2.96
N MET A 508 -4.52 -14.26 3.06
CA MET A 508 -3.75 -13.86 4.26
C MET A 508 -4.60 -13.77 5.53
N ILE A 509 -5.89 -13.45 5.45
CA ILE A 509 -6.81 -13.50 6.60
C ILE A 509 -6.95 -14.95 7.09
N LEU A 510 -7.07 -15.92 6.18
CA LEU A 510 -7.18 -17.34 6.52
C LEU A 510 -5.85 -17.96 6.98
N GLU A 511 -4.71 -17.34 6.67
CA GLU A 511 -3.38 -17.75 7.12
C GLU A 511 -3.03 -17.30 8.55
N VAL A 512 -3.84 -16.43 9.16
CA VAL A 512 -3.49 -15.71 10.40
C VAL A 512 -3.05 -16.64 11.54
N TYR A 513 -3.59 -17.86 11.60
CA TYR A 513 -3.31 -18.86 12.62
C TYR A 513 -1.82 -19.23 12.75
N TYR A 514 -1.11 -19.26 11.63
CA TYR A 514 0.30 -19.71 11.57
C TYR A 514 1.23 -18.64 10.99
N ARG A 515 0.69 -17.69 10.23
CA ARG A 515 1.46 -16.59 9.65
C ARG A 515 1.97 -15.61 10.70
N HIS A 516 1.15 -15.37 11.74
CA HIS A 516 1.37 -14.36 12.76
C HIS A 516 1.29 -14.98 14.15
N MET A 517 2.40 -15.50 14.68
CA MET A 517 2.38 -16.07 16.04
C MET A 517 1.87 -15.02 17.06
N PRO A 518 0.96 -15.39 17.99
CA PRO A 518 0.38 -14.45 18.94
C PRO A 518 1.45 -13.71 19.74
N LEU A 519 1.29 -12.41 19.91
CA LEU A 519 2.25 -11.58 20.64
C LEU A 519 2.14 -11.78 22.16
N TYR A 520 0.97 -12.15 22.66
CA TYR A 520 0.65 -12.15 24.09
C TYR A 520 0.19 -13.51 24.64
N GLY A 521 0.34 -14.59 23.86
CA GLY A 521 0.00 -15.95 24.27
C GLY A 521 1.05 -16.58 25.19
N GLU A 522 0.71 -17.68 25.87
CA GLU A 522 1.65 -18.43 26.72
C GLU A 522 2.83 -18.98 25.89
N ASP A 523 2.59 -19.41 24.65
CA ASP A 523 3.62 -19.82 23.68
C ASP A 523 4.60 -18.67 23.32
N ALA A 524 4.21 -17.40 23.48
CA ALA A 524 5.09 -16.27 23.18
C ALA A 524 6.23 -16.10 24.21
N VAL A 525 6.12 -16.80 25.35
CA VAL A 525 7.12 -16.84 26.42
C VAL A 525 8.06 -18.05 26.26
N GLU A 526 7.63 -19.12 25.57
CA GLU A 526 8.48 -20.30 25.33
C GLU A 526 9.46 -20.14 24.16
N ASP A 527 9.18 -19.22 23.21
CA ASP A 527 10.05 -18.95 22.05
C ASP A 527 11.09 -17.83 22.31
N ALA A 528 11.23 -17.39 23.56
CA ALA A 528 12.28 -16.47 24.01
C ALA A 528 13.43 -17.26 24.67
N PHE A 529 14.30 -17.88 23.85
CA PHE A 529 15.58 -18.44 24.31
C PHE A 529 16.74 -18.06 23.39
#